data_AF-A0A1J5WKM7-F1
#
_entry.id   AF-A0A1J5WKM7-F1
#
_cell.length_a   1.000
_cell.length_b   1.000
_cell.length_c   1.000
_cell.angle_alpha   90.00
_cell.angle_beta   90.00
_cell.angle_gamma   90.00
#
_symmetry.space_group_name_H-M   'P 1'
#
loop_
_entity.id
_entity.type
_entity.pdbx_description
1 polymer ?
#
loop_
_entity_poly.entity_id
_entity_poly.type
_entity_poly.pdbx_seq_one_letter_code
_entity_poly.pdbx_strand_id
1 'polypeptide(L)'
;MLSALVAQYQRPDSFSLTQDLPNEIILLTDQTTVTLSNIEISSQLFLVLLEKTRVTVGESFSITKHARNEDCIRENSMAINSPFCLGGYDAVSSLVLENIRRMPPSSIGCVLKEVTFTETGLINILPKLRINKDKVIEWLRLDTNEKEHVAIIHEQSQTFCVGGVEKMELTGYAVSILPELRIYEDCVVEKLLIAATGKEQIAPILDKEQPFYIGRVKKLNLEHYAVNILPKMRTHGDSMAEWLELYASEDESVARILEHNQSIYIGRVKTIWLENYAVSILPKLEIHEDNKIRRLMLRASEEKHVSAILAQDQTFFVRGVKIIWLEDYAVRTLTKLRIHEDNIMLYFLLFADGEQFSKILGEKDNSIELGRIISFGLRIPREIRRKLRYSLVDERGKEVAEKKYEEEESWLSEEKERSCQRMLFLE
;
A
#
# COMPACT_ATOMS: atom_id res chain seq x y z
N MET A 1 18.35 32.59 35.70
CA MET A 1 18.65 31.81 36.92
C MET A 1 19.07 30.37 36.63
N LEU A 2 18.43 29.63 35.69
CA LEU A 2 18.90 28.28 35.33
C LEU A 2 20.35 28.25 34.79
N SER A 3 20.78 29.24 34.00
CA SER A 3 22.13 29.25 33.39
C SER A 3 23.30 29.31 34.39
N ALA A 4 23.11 29.88 35.59
CA ALA A 4 24.15 29.96 36.61
C ALA A 4 24.30 28.66 37.42
N LEU A 5 23.19 27.92 37.62
CA LEU A 5 23.20 26.59 38.25
C LEU A 5 23.79 25.52 37.32
N VAL A 6 23.55 25.63 36.01
CA VAL A 6 24.06 24.70 34.98
C VAL A 6 25.59 24.69 34.87
N ALA A 7 26.27 25.76 35.33
CA ALA A 7 27.73 25.84 35.35
C ALA A 7 28.39 25.01 36.47
N GLN A 8 27.62 24.57 37.47
CA GLN A 8 28.14 23.85 38.65
C GLN A 8 28.05 22.33 38.51
N TYR A 9 27.30 21.81 37.54
CA TYR A 9 27.12 20.37 37.36
C TYR A 9 28.26 19.74 36.58
N GLN A 10 28.63 18.51 36.97
CA GLN A 10 29.58 17.71 36.22
C GLN A 10 29.02 17.40 34.82
N ARG A 11 29.89 17.53 33.82
CA ARG A 11 29.63 17.22 32.41
C ARG A 11 30.62 16.15 31.97
N PRO A 12 30.28 14.87 32.13
CA PRO A 12 31.18 13.81 31.74
C PRO A 12 31.24 13.70 30.21
N ASP A 13 32.41 13.33 29.70
CA ASP A 13 32.58 12.99 28.27
C ASP A 13 31.89 11.65 27.94
N SER A 14 31.82 10.74 28.91
CA SER A 14 31.17 9.44 28.78
C SER A 14 30.33 9.10 30.01
N PHE A 15 29.15 8.53 29.78
CA PHE A 15 28.22 8.14 30.83
C PHE A 15 27.61 6.78 30.51
N SER A 16 27.75 5.80 31.40
CA SER A 16 27.08 4.51 31.25
C SER A 16 25.75 4.58 31.98
N LEU A 17 24.64 4.49 31.22
CA LEU A 17 23.31 4.47 31.84
C LEU A 17 23.09 3.10 32.48
N THR A 18 22.75 3.09 33.77
CA THR A 18 22.41 1.88 34.52
C THR A 18 21.15 2.13 35.35
N GLN A 19 20.56 1.08 35.91
CA GLN A 19 19.41 1.20 36.80
C GLN A 19 19.76 1.97 38.09
N ASP A 20 20.99 1.76 38.60
CA ASP A 20 21.50 2.45 39.78
C ASP A 20 22.11 3.80 39.39
N LEU A 21 21.24 4.80 39.27
CA LEU A 21 21.68 6.16 38.98
C LEU A 21 22.51 6.75 40.14
N PRO A 22 23.53 7.56 39.85
CA PRO A 22 24.31 8.22 40.88
C PRO A 22 23.44 9.20 41.69
N ASN A 23 23.78 9.36 42.98
CA ASN A 23 23.10 10.32 43.87
C ASN A 23 23.44 11.79 43.57
N GLU A 24 24.38 12.04 42.66
CA GLU A 24 24.82 13.38 42.25
C GLU A 24 24.11 13.83 40.97
N ILE A 25 23.86 15.13 40.84
CA ILE A 25 23.24 15.70 39.64
C ILE A 25 24.30 15.78 38.53
N ILE A 26 24.06 15.02 37.45
CA ILE A 26 24.90 15.00 36.25
C ILE A 26 24.16 15.68 35.10
N LEU A 27 24.86 16.56 34.38
CA LEU A 27 24.32 17.20 33.19
C LEU A 27 24.86 16.50 31.93
N LEU A 28 23.97 15.84 31.21
CA LEU A 28 24.27 15.25 29.91
C LEU A 28 24.08 16.30 28.81
N THR A 29 25.03 16.38 27.89
CA THR A 29 24.99 17.30 26.73
C THR A 29 25.22 16.55 25.42
N ASP A 30 25.18 17.28 24.30
CA ASP A 30 25.48 16.77 22.96
C ASP A 30 26.94 16.31 22.77
N GLN A 31 27.81 16.60 23.75
CA GLN A 31 29.18 16.09 23.81
C GLN A 31 29.30 14.83 24.67
N THR A 32 28.34 14.59 25.56
CA THR A 32 28.35 13.39 26.41
C THR A 32 27.97 12.16 25.59
N THR A 33 28.82 11.14 25.64
CA THR A 33 28.55 9.82 25.06
C THR A 33 27.86 8.93 26.08
N VAL A 34 26.57 8.68 25.88
CA VAL A 34 25.76 7.79 26.69
C VAL A 34 25.82 6.37 26.15
N THR A 35 26.32 5.43 26.96
CA THR A 35 26.35 4.00 26.62
C THR A 35 25.12 3.30 27.17
N LEU A 36 24.40 2.59 26.31
CA LEU A 36 23.19 1.83 26.62
C LEU A 36 23.48 0.35 26.43
N SER A 37 23.67 -0.38 27.55
CA SER A 37 24.01 -1.80 27.55
C SER A 37 23.33 -2.51 28.72
N ASN A 38 22.82 -3.72 28.50
CA ASN A 38 22.20 -4.56 29.53
C ASN A 38 21.03 -3.91 30.28
N ILE A 39 20.36 -2.94 29.63
CA ILE A 39 19.21 -2.23 30.19
C ILE A 39 18.03 -2.21 29.20
N GLU A 40 16.84 -2.14 29.75
CA GLU A 40 15.62 -1.75 29.05
C GLU A 40 15.26 -0.31 29.45
N ILE A 41 15.00 0.58 28.48
CA ILE A 41 14.54 1.94 28.78
C ILE A 41 13.23 2.29 28.07
N SER A 42 12.49 3.25 28.61
CA SER A 42 11.30 3.75 27.91
C SER A 42 11.67 4.36 26.57
N SER A 43 10.84 4.16 25.55
CA SER A 43 11.02 4.74 24.21
C SER A 43 11.14 6.27 24.25
N GLN A 44 10.42 6.93 25.15
CA GLN A 44 10.52 8.38 25.34
C GLN A 44 11.89 8.82 25.87
N LEU A 45 12.43 8.11 26.88
CA LEU A 45 13.78 8.39 27.37
C LEU A 45 14.83 8.15 26.28
N PHE A 46 14.69 7.07 25.52
CA PHE A 46 15.59 6.78 24.39
C PHE A 46 15.59 7.91 23.35
N LEU A 47 14.42 8.41 22.95
CA LEU A 47 14.31 9.53 22.00
C LEU A 47 14.94 10.82 22.53
N VAL A 48 14.77 11.13 23.82
CA VAL A 48 15.42 12.28 24.45
C VAL A 48 16.95 12.14 24.43
N LEU A 49 17.47 10.94 24.74
CA LEU A 49 18.91 10.68 24.69
C LEU A 49 19.46 10.79 23.26
N LEU A 50 18.74 10.25 22.27
CA LEU A 50 19.07 10.39 20.86
C LEU A 50 19.15 11.86 20.42
N GLU A 51 18.27 12.71 20.93
CA GLU A 51 18.17 14.12 20.53
C GLU A 51 19.20 15.01 21.25
N LYS A 52 19.54 14.68 22.50
CA LYS A 52 20.33 15.57 23.38
C LYS A 52 21.76 15.09 23.65
N THR A 53 22.11 13.85 23.31
CA THR A 53 23.41 13.24 23.64
C THR A 53 23.97 12.43 22.47
N ARG A 54 25.24 12.04 22.54
CA ARG A 54 25.78 10.99 21.65
C ARG A 54 25.42 9.63 22.23
N VAL A 55 24.86 8.73 21.43
CA VAL A 55 24.39 7.43 21.93
C VAL A 55 25.21 6.29 21.34
N THR A 56 25.70 5.43 22.21
CA THR A 56 26.34 4.15 21.86
C THR A 56 25.48 3.01 22.38
N VAL A 57 25.01 2.14 21.48
CA VAL A 57 24.26 0.94 21.83
C VAL A 57 25.24 -0.22 21.99
N GLY A 58 25.28 -0.81 23.19
CA GLY A 58 26.06 -2.01 23.47
C GLY A 58 25.20 -3.26 23.50
N GLU A 59 25.67 -4.28 24.22
CA GLU A 59 25.00 -5.57 24.28
C GLU A 59 23.64 -5.45 24.98
N SER A 60 22.67 -6.26 24.56
CA SER A 60 21.47 -6.49 25.38
C SER A 60 20.73 -5.19 25.76
N PHE A 61 20.56 -4.28 24.79
CA PHE A 61 19.77 -3.07 24.93
C PHE A 61 18.37 -3.26 24.35
N SER A 62 17.35 -2.74 25.03
CA SER A 62 15.97 -2.76 24.56
C SER A 62 15.19 -1.50 24.91
N ILE A 63 14.12 -1.24 24.17
CA ILE A 63 13.17 -0.17 24.43
C ILE A 63 11.76 -0.72 24.69
N THR A 64 11.05 -0.05 25.59
CA THR A 64 9.69 -0.42 26.01
C THR A 64 8.74 0.77 26.05
N LYS A 65 7.47 0.52 26.36
CA LYS A 65 6.45 1.55 26.50
C LYS A 65 6.83 2.56 27.59
N HIS A 66 6.66 3.85 27.31
CA HIS A 66 6.65 4.84 28.38
C HIS A 66 5.35 4.74 29.20
N ALA A 67 5.50 4.54 30.50
CA ALA A 67 4.40 4.57 31.46
C ALA A 67 4.60 5.74 32.43
N ARG A 68 3.56 6.55 32.58
CA ARG A 68 3.60 7.70 33.50
C ARG A 68 3.75 7.16 34.93
N ASN A 69 4.67 7.76 35.69
CA ASN A 69 4.96 7.42 37.08
C ASN A 69 5.60 6.04 37.30
N GLU A 70 6.16 5.42 36.26
CA GLU A 70 6.96 4.21 36.38
C GLU A 70 8.43 4.48 36.08
N ASP A 71 9.31 3.62 36.59
CA ASP A 71 10.73 3.68 36.28
C ASP A 71 10.97 3.48 34.79
N CYS A 72 11.68 4.45 34.20
CA CYS A 72 12.02 4.49 32.78
C CYS A 72 13.28 3.71 32.43
N ILE A 73 13.97 3.12 33.40
CA ILE A 73 15.20 2.34 33.26
C ILE A 73 15.03 1.05 34.07
N ARG A 74 15.25 -0.09 33.43
CA ARG A 74 15.02 -1.44 33.97
C ARG A 74 16.15 -2.37 33.54
N GLU A 75 16.32 -3.49 34.22
CA GLU A 75 17.25 -4.54 33.81
C GLU A 75 16.74 -5.31 32.57
N ASN A 76 17.62 -5.66 31.62
CA ASN A 76 17.29 -6.23 30.30
C ASN A 76 16.76 -7.69 30.30
N SER A 77 16.02 -8.11 31.33
CA SER A 77 15.39 -9.43 31.39
C SER A 77 14.01 -9.42 32.05
N MET A 78 13.54 -8.24 32.47
CA MET A 78 12.17 -8.07 32.93
C MET A 78 11.25 -8.14 31.70
N ALA A 79 10.79 -9.36 31.41
CA ALA A 79 10.05 -9.77 30.22
C ALA A 79 8.74 -8.99 30.02
N ILE A 80 8.82 -7.74 29.56
CA ILE A 80 7.66 -6.98 29.13
C ILE A 80 7.43 -7.32 27.66
N ASN A 81 6.81 -8.47 27.45
CA ASN A 81 6.19 -8.86 26.20
C ASN A 81 4.93 -8.01 25.90
N SER A 82 4.92 -6.73 26.28
CA SER A 82 3.80 -5.81 26.04
C SER A 82 4.13 -4.97 24.81
N PRO A 83 3.47 -5.23 23.67
CA PRO A 83 3.67 -4.44 22.48
C PRO A 83 3.32 -2.97 22.72
N PHE A 84 4.11 -2.05 22.16
CA PHE A 84 3.87 -0.61 22.29
C PHE A 84 3.94 0.12 20.94
N CYS A 85 3.36 1.32 20.89
CA CYS A 85 3.40 2.17 19.71
C CYS A 85 4.69 3.00 19.71
N LEU A 86 5.48 2.90 18.64
CA LEU A 86 6.65 3.74 18.41
C LEU A 86 6.32 4.74 17.32
N GLY A 87 6.50 6.03 17.58
CA GLY A 87 6.25 7.03 16.55
C GLY A 87 7.00 8.33 16.74
N GLY A 88 6.92 9.17 15.70
CA GLY A 88 7.56 10.47 15.63
C GLY A 88 6.96 11.30 14.50
N TYR A 89 6.72 12.58 14.77
CA TYR A 89 5.95 13.48 13.91
C TYR A 89 6.69 14.81 13.62
N ASP A 90 7.99 14.86 13.93
CA ASP A 90 8.78 16.10 13.87
C ASP A 90 10.14 15.87 13.20
N ALA A 91 10.69 16.96 12.66
CA ALA A 91 12.07 17.00 12.17
C ALA A 91 13.03 16.65 13.31
N VAL A 92 13.99 15.77 13.02
CA VAL A 92 15.04 15.38 13.97
C VAL A 92 16.30 16.19 13.76
N SER A 93 17.05 16.42 14.84
CA SER A 93 18.35 17.08 14.76
C SER A 93 19.37 16.23 14.00
N SER A 94 20.42 16.87 13.48
CA SER A 94 21.54 16.16 12.84
C SER A 94 22.21 15.15 13.78
N LEU A 95 22.21 15.43 15.10
CA LEU A 95 22.73 14.54 16.13
C LEU A 95 21.95 13.21 16.19
N VAL A 96 20.62 13.23 16.04
CA VAL A 96 19.81 12.01 15.98
C VAL A 96 20.24 11.15 14.79
N LEU A 97 20.40 11.74 13.61
CA LEU A 97 20.82 11.02 12.41
C LEU A 97 22.26 10.47 12.53
N GLU A 98 23.16 11.24 13.14
CA GLU A 98 24.53 10.81 13.46
C GLU A 98 24.53 9.61 14.41
N ASN A 99 23.71 9.65 15.46
CA ASN A 99 23.53 8.55 16.40
C ASN A 99 22.98 7.31 15.68
N ILE A 100 21.89 7.44 14.92
CA ILE A 100 21.29 6.32 14.17
C ILE A 100 22.30 5.72 13.20
N ARG A 101 23.06 6.53 12.46
CA ARG A 101 24.07 6.06 11.50
C ARG A 101 25.15 5.21 12.18
N ARG A 102 25.54 5.52 13.41
CA ARG A 102 26.54 4.77 14.18
C ARG A 102 26.03 3.46 14.79
N MET A 103 24.72 3.33 14.99
CA MET A 103 24.15 2.15 15.63
C MET A 103 24.30 0.89 14.76
N PRO A 104 24.68 -0.25 15.33
CA PRO A 104 24.66 -1.52 14.61
C PRO A 104 23.23 -1.90 14.19
N PRO A 105 23.03 -2.57 13.04
CA PRO A 105 21.75 -3.15 12.69
C PRO A 105 21.25 -4.13 13.76
N SER A 106 19.93 -4.20 13.97
CA SER A 106 19.30 -5.12 14.93
C SER A 106 19.92 -5.09 16.35
N SER A 107 20.36 -3.91 16.80
CA SER A 107 20.97 -3.72 18.12
C SER A 107 19.98 -3.36 19.23
N ILE A 108 18.80 -2.87 18.86
CA ILE A 108 17.79 -2.38 19.81
C ILE A 108 16.63 -3.39 19.90
N GLY A 109 16.53 -4.14 20.98
CA GLY A 109 15.38 -5.02 21.21
C GLY A 109 14.08 -4.24 21.40
N CYS A 110 12.99 -4.68 20.78
CA CYS A 110 11.67 -4.10 21.01
C CYS A 110 10.54 -5.07 20.67
N VAL A 111 9.37 -4.84 21.27
CA VAL A 111 8.11 -5.49 20.91
C VAL A 111 7.12 -4.40 20.51
N LEU A 112 6.80 -4.34 19.21
CA LEU A 112 6.03 -3.23 18.64
C LEU A 112 4.59 -3.66 18.36
N LYS A 113 3.65 -2.79 18.75
CA LYS A 113 2.24 -2.88 18.33
C LYS A 113 2.05 -2.15 17.01
N GLU A 114 2.56 -0.92 16.96
CA GLU A 114 2.38 0.01 15.85
C GLU A 114 3.65 0.83 15.68
N VAL A 115 3.95 1.19 14.43
CA VAL A 115 5.04 2.10 14.07
C VAL A 115 4.47 3.19 13.19
N THR A 116 4.61 4.44 13.59
CA THR A 116 4.14 5.59 12.79
C THR A 116 5.19 6.68 12.75
N PHE A 117 5.82 6.84 11.59
CA PHE A 117 6.76 7.92 11.33
C PHE A 117 6.23 8.78 10.19
N THR A 118 6.00 10.06 10.47
CA THR A 118 5.47 11.03 9.51
C THR A 118 6.41 12.23 9.45
N GLU A 119 6.87 12.55 8.25
CA GLU A 119 7.77 13.68 7.95
C GLU A 119 8.98 13.76 8.89
N THR A 120 9.61 12.60 9.14
CA THR A 120 10.72 12.51 10.10
C THR A 120 11.84 11.57 9.68
N GLY A 121 13.08 11.99 9.94
CA GLY A 121 14.28 11.16 9.77
C GLY A 121 14.40 9.98 10.74
N LEU A 122 13.48 9.85 11.71
CA LEU A 122 13.40 8.66 12.58
C LEU A 122 13.11 7.38 11.81
N ILE A 123 12.59 7.44 10.58
CA ILE A 123 12.43 6.26 9.71
C ILE A 123 13.75 5.45 9.63
N ASN A 124 14.89 6.13 9.65
CA ASN A 124 16.22 5.49 9.63
C ASN A 124 16.54 4.62 10.86
N ILE A 125 15.73 4.65 11.93
CA ILE A 125 15.90 3.76 13.09
C ILE A 125 15.47 2.33 12.78
N LEU A 126 14.60 2.10 11.78
CA LEU A 126 14.00 0.79 11.51
C LEU A 126 15.01 -0.35 11.36
N PRO A 127 16.13 -0.21 10.60
CA PRO A 127 17.14 -1.26 10.49
C PRO A 127 17.88 -1.55 11.81
N LYS A 128 17.81 -0.65 12.79
CA LYS A 128 18.47 -0.74 14.10
C LYS A 128 17.62 -1.51 15.10
N LEU A 129 16.32 -1.64 14.83
CA LEU A 129 15.38 -2.38 15.67
C LEU A 129 15.52 -3.89 15.43
N ARG A 130 15.61 -4.63 16.53
CA ARG A 130 15.54 -6.09 16.58
C ARG A 130 14.11 -6.49 16.94
N ILE A 131 13.27 -6.54 15.92
CA ILE A 131 11.85 -6.91 16.03
C ILE A 131 11.72 -8.43 16.09
N ASN A 132 10.93 -8.92 17.05
CA ASN A 132 10.67 -10.36 17.20
C ASN A 132 9.83 -10.88 16.02
N LYS A 133 10.31 -11.96 15.38
CA LYS A 133 9.66 -12.60 14.23
C LYS A 133 8.30 -13.23 14.57
N ASP A 134 8.10 -13.64 15.82
CA ASP A 134 6.86 -14.26 16.30
C ASP A 134 5.78 -13.24 16.66
N LYS A 135 6.06 -11.94 16.47
CA LYS A 135 5.13 -10.85 16.78
C LYS A 135 4.68 -10.18 15.49
N VAL A 136 3.40 -9.85 15.46
CA VAL A 136 2.76 -9.13 14.37
C VAL A 136 2.57 -7.68 14.80
N ILE A 137 3.08 -6.76 14.00
CA ILE A 137 2.81 -5.33 14.09
C ILE A 137 1.44 -5.10 13.45
N GLU A 138 0.52 -4.51 14.19
CA GLU A 138 -0.84 -4.19 13.72
C GLU A 138 -0.79 -3.13 12.61
N TRP A 139 0.10 -2.14 12.73
CA TRP A 139 0.24 -1.07 11.73
C TRP A 139 1.67 -0.55 11.60
N LEU A 140 2.24 -0.61 10.39
CA LEU A 140 3.45 0.11 9.99
C LEU A 140 3.06 1.24 9.02
N ARG A 141 3.17 2.49 9.46
CA ARG A 141 2.89 3.69 8.65
C ARG A 141 4.13 4.56 8.55
N LEU A 142 4.62 4.74 7.33
CA LEU A 142 5.79 5.57 7.03
C LEU A 142 5.42 6.57 5.95
N ASP A 143 5.56 7.85 6.26
CA ASP A 143 5.21 8.96 5.39
C ASP A 143 6.32 10.01 5.41
N THR A 144 6.84 10.38 4.25
CA THR A 144 7.81 11.47 4.15
C THR A 144 7.92 12.02 2.74
N ASN A 145 7.92 13.34 2.62
CA ASN A 145 8.20 14.03 1.36
C ASN A 145 9.68 14.44 1.21
N GLU A 146 10.51 14.21 2.22
CA GLU A 146 11.95 14.47 2.20
C GLU A 146 12.75 13.19 1.91
N LYS A 147 13.68 13.25 0.95
CA LYS A 147 14.55 12.13 0.56
C LYS A 147 15.55 11.79 1.67
N GLU A 148 15.99 12.80 2.39
CA GLU A 148 16.96 12.74 3.47
C GLU A 148 16.44 11.87 4.63
N HIS A 149 15.12 11.79 4.82
CA HIS A 149 14.50 10.98 5.85
C HIS A 149 14.67 9.47 5.66
N VAL A 150 15.05 9.00 4.46
CA VAL A 150 15.34 7.58 4.16
C VAL A 150 16.77 7.34 3.69
N ALA A 151 17.61 8.38 3.68
CA ALA A 151 18.94 8.31 3.09
C ALA A 151 19.87 7.27 3.77
N ILE A 152 19.81 7.13 5.10
CA ILE A 152 20.67 6.18 5.83
C ILE A 152 20.32 4.74 5.48
N ILE A 153 19.04 4.44 5.22
CA ILE A 153 18.59 3.11 4.78
C ILE A 153 19.20 2.78 3.41
N HIS A 154 19.11 3.73 2.47
CA HIS A 154 19.70 3.58 1.13
C HIS A 154 21.22 3.45 1.16
N GLU A 155 21.90 4.28 1.97
CA GLU A 155 23.36 4.21 2.18
C GLU A 155 23.81 2.81 2.62
N GLN A 156 23.03 2.14 3.48
CA GLN A 156 23.36 0.81 3.97
C GLN A 156 23.07 -0.29 2.94
N SER A 157 22.07 -0.10 2.07
CA SER A 157 21.68 -1.07 1.03
C SER A 157 21.49 -2.50 1.57
N GLN A 158 21.09 -2.62 2.84
CA GLN A 158 20.88 -3.88 3.54
C GLN A 158 19.40 -4.06 3.83
N THR A 159 18.87 -5.25 3.50
CA THR A 159 17.51 -5.62 3.88
C THR A 159 17.41 -5.79 5.39
N PHE A 160 16.32 -5.36 6.00
CA PHE A 160 16.04 -5.54 7.42
C PHE A 160 14.64 -6.10 7.65
N CYS A 161 14.46 -6.81 8.76
CA CYS A 161 13.20 -7.49 9.05
C CYS A 161 12.29 -6.61 9.91
N VAL A 162 11.03 -6.48 9.48
CA VAL A 162 9.97 -5.78 10.24
C VAL A 162 9.01 -6.75 10.94
N GLY A 163 9.34 -8.05 10.97
CA GLY A 163 8.46 -9.09 11.52
C GLY A 163 7.23 -9.34 10.64
N GLY A 164 6.15 -9.81 11.26
CA GLY A 164 4.83 -9.84 10.64
C GLY A 164 4.18 -8.46 10.69
N VAL A 165 3.46 -8.07 9.64
CA VAL A 165 2.74 -6.78 9.59
C VAL A 165 1.33 -7.03 9.08
N GLU A 166 0.32 -6.59 9.84
CA GLU A 166 -1.08 -6.70 9.42
C GLU A 166 -1.43 -5.61 8.40
N LYS A 167 -1.15 -4.34 8.72
CA LYS A 167 -1.38 -3.19 7.84
C LYS A 167 -0.10 -2.41 7.59
N MET A 168 0.23 -2.16 6.32
CA MET A 168 1.41 -1.41 5.91
C MET A 168 1.01 -0.26 4.99
N GLU A 169 1.45 0.95 5.32
CA GLU A 169 1.21 2.17 4.57
C GLU A 169 2.53 2.89 4.34
N LEU A 170 2.95 3.00 3.08
CA LEU A 170 4.16 3.72 2.67
C LEU A 170 3.78 4.85 1.72
N THR A 171 4.12 6.08 2.07
CA THR A 171 3.80 7.26 1.27
C THR A 171 5.02 8.15 1.03
N GLY A 172 5.07 8.79 -0.13
CA GLY A 172 6.18 9.66 -0.51
C GLY A 172 7.50 8.89 -0.68
N TYR A 173 8.61 9.47 -0.24
CA TYR A 173 9.93 8.83 -0.26
C TYR A 173 10.02 7.58 0.63
N ALA A 174 9.09 7.35 1.56
CA ALA A 174 9.03 6.08 2.30
C ALA A 174 8.74 4.88 1.39
N VAL A 175 8.10 5.10 0.23
CA VAL A 175 7.91 4.04 -0.77
C VAL A 175 9.25 3.44 -1.19
N SER A 176 10.28 4.28 -1.35
CA SER A 176 11.59 3.86 -1.86
C SER A 176 12.31 2.79 -1.04
N ILE A 177 11.96 2.62 0.25
CA ILE A 177 12.58 1.63 1.13
C ILE A 177 11.91 0.25 1.08
N LEU A 178 10.82 0.11 0.32
CA LEU A 178 10.06 -1.13 0.23
C LEU A 178 10.92 -2.35 -0.16
N PRO A 179 11.89 -2.27 -1.10
CA PRO A 179 12.77 -3.41 -1.40
C PRO A 179 13.69 -3.83 -0.25
N GLU A 180 13.98 -2.94 0.69
CA GLU A 180 14.79 -3.19 1.89
C GLU A 180 13.97 -3.85 3.01
N LEU A 181 12.64 -3.77 2.95
CA LEU A 181 11.74 -4.39 3.93
C LEU A 181 11.61 -5.89 3.69
N ARG A 182 12.07 -6.69 4.66
CA ARG A 182 11.83 -8.13 4.69
C ARG A 182 10.66 -8.46 5.62
N ILE A 183 9.53 -8.80 5.00
CA ILE A 183 8.39 -9.45 5.67
C ILE A 183 8.66 -10.94 5.73
N TYR A 184 8.32 -11.60 6.84
CA TYR A 184 8.52 -13.04 6.98
C TYR A 184 7.59 -13.82 6.03
N GLU A 185 8.09 -14.89 5.40
CA GLU A 185 7.40 -15.63 4.32
C GLU A 185 6.05 -16.21 4.75
N ASP A 186 5.92 -16.54 6.04
CA ASP A 186 4.70 -17.08 6.64
C ASP A 186 3.69 -16.01 7.08
N CYS A 187 4.03 -14.73 6.97
CA CYS A 187 3.13 -13.64 7.31
C CYS A 187 2.24 -13.26 6.14
N VAL A 188 0.99 -12.94 6.46
CA VAL A 188 0.00 -12.39 5.53
C VAL A 188 -0.22 -10.93 5.90
N VAL A 189 0.07 -10.03 4.97
CA VAL A 189 -0.29 -8.61 5.08
C VAL A 189 -1.75 -8.47 4.68
N GLU A 190 -2.59 -7.97 5.58
CA GLU A 190 -4.00 -7.76 5.30
C GLU A 190 -4.24 -6.59 4.36
N LYS A 191 -3.49 -5.50 4.55
CA LYS A 191 -3.54 -4.32 3.67
C LYS A 191 -2.15 -3.73 3.45
N LEU A 192 -1.76 -3.60 2.19
CA LEU A 192 -0.58 -2.87 1.74
C LEU A 192 -1.03 -1.67 0.89
N LEU A 193 -0.83 -0.46 1.41
CA LEU A 193 -1.06 0.80 0.69
C LEU A 193 0.28 1.44 0.35
N ILE A 194 0.47 1.79 -0.92
CA ILE A 194 1.67 2.46 -1.40
C ILE A 194 1.24 3.65 -2.27
N ALA A 195 1.61 4.86 -1.87
CA ALA A 195 1.29 6.07 -2.63
C ALA A 195 2.54 6.90 -2.90
N ALA A 196 2.77 7.24 -4.16
CA ALA A 196 3.89 8.10 -4.57
C ALA A 196 3.40 9.21 -5.49
N THR A 197 3.45 10.45 -5.04
CA THR A 197 3.01 11.63 -5.78
C THR A 197 4.04 12.12 -6.80
N GLY A 198 5.30 11.69 -6.70
CA GLY A 198 6.36 12.04 -7.63
C GLY A 198 7.19 10.84 -8.09
N LYS A 199 7.68 10.88 -9.33
CA LYS A 199 8.48 9.80 -9.93
C LYS A 199 9.81 9.56 -9.22
N GLU A 200 10.39 10.60 -8.64
CA GLU A 200 11.63 10.54 -7.85
C GLU A 200 11.49 9.68 -6.58
N GLN A 201 10.27 9.54 -6.05
CA GLN A 201 9.98 8.74 -4.86
C GLN A 201 10.04 7.23 -5.14
N ILE A 202 9.86 6.83 -6.40
CA ILE A 202 9.93 5.42 -6.84
C ILE A 202 11.17 5.10 -7.68
N ALA A 203 11.91 6.12 -8.13
CA ALA A 203 13.11 5.94 -8.96
C ALA A 203 14.10 4.90 -8.36
N PRO A 204 14.40 4.92 -7.04
CA PRO A 204 15.29 3.92 -6.44
C PRO A 204 14.81 2.47 -6.60
N ILE A 205 13.49 2.24 -6.69
CA ILE A 205 12.93 0.90 -6.91
C ILE A 205 13.06 0.49 -8.37
N LEU A 206 12.75 1.42 -9.28
CA LEU A 206 12.73 1.16 -10.71
C LEU A 206 14.14 0.90 -11.26
N ASP A 207 15.15 1.55 -10.67
CA ASP A 207 16.56 1.42 -11.05
C ASP A 207 17.18 0.07 -10.61
N LYS A 208 16.54 -0.66 -9.68
CA LYS A 208 16.99 -2.00 -9.30
C LYS A 208 16.69 -3.00 -10.41
N GLU A 209 17.68 -3.81 -10.80
CA GLU A 209 17.51 -4.83 -11.84
C GLU A 209 16.48 -5.89 -11.42
N GLN A 210 16.59 -6.37 -10.19
CA GLN A 210 15.79 -7.48 -9.69
C GLN A 210 14.47 -7.00 -9.06
N PRO A 211 13.36 -7.70 -9.32
CA PRO A 211 12.12 -7.46 -8.59
C PRO A 211 12.27 -7.86 -7.11
N PHE A 212 11.44 -7.29 -6.25
CA PHE A 212 11.44 -7.52 -4.81
C PHE A 212 10.19 -8.27 -4.35
N TYR A 213 10.30 -8.97 -3.22
CA TYR A 213 9.25 -9.82 -2.68
C TYR A 213 8.44 -9.10 -1.60
N ILE A 214 7.11 -9.10 -1.72
CA ILE A 214 6.20 -8.43 -0.78
C ILE A 214 5.40 -9.40 0.10
N GLY A 215 5.71 -10.70 0.04
CA GLY A 215 4.97 -11.69 0.81
C GLY A 215 3.60 -12.04 0.24
N ARG A 216 2.70 -12.49 1.13
CA ARG A 216 1.28 -12.71 0.85
C ARG A 216 0.51 -11.45 1.24
N VAL A 217 -0.25 -10.89 0.29
CA VAL A 217 -1.03 -9.65 0.50
C VAL A 217 -2.49 -9.91 0.18
N LYS A 218 -3.40 -9.66 1.14
CA LYS A 218 -4.86 -9.77 0.90
C LYS A 218 -5.38 -8.58 0.10
N LYS A 219 -4.99 -7.35 0.45
CA LYS A 219 -5.42 -6.11 -0.24
C LYS A 219 -4.21 -5.29 -0.63
N LEU A 220 -4.00 -5.11 -1.93
CA LEU A 220 -2.94 -4.27 -2.49
C LEU A 220 -3.56 -3.01 -3.09
N ASN A 221 -3.19 -1.84 -2.56
CA ASN A 221 -3.57 -0.54 -3.10
C ASN A 221 -2.31 0.23 -3.54
N LEU A 222 -2.22 0.56 -4.84
CA LEU A 222 -1.17 1.40 -5.41
C LEU A 222 -1.78 2.70 -5.96
N GLU A 223 -1.27 3.83 -5.50
CA GLU A 223 -1.76 5.15 -5.86
C GLU A 223 -0.70 6.00 -6.57
N HIS A 224 -1.12 6.73 -7.59
CA HIS A 224 -0.30 7.64 -8.39
C HIS A 224 0.91 6.92 -9.02
N TYR A 225 2.12 7.49 -8.92
CA TYR A 225 3.32 6.90 -9.52
C TYR A 225 3.63 5.52 -8.97
N ALA A 226 3.15 5.15 -7.77
CA ALA A 226 3.35 3.82 -7.21
C ALA A 226 2.82 2.71 -8.11
N VAL A 227 1.82 2.97 -8.97
CA VAL A 227 1.33 1.99 -9.96
C VAL A 227 2.47 1.48 -10.84
N ASN A 228 3.42 2.33 -11.25
CA ASN A 228 4.58 1.94 -12.09
C ASN A 228 5.53 0.93 -11.43
N ILE A 229 5.45 0.69 -10.12
CA ILE A 229 6.30 -0.32 -9.44
C ILE A 229 5.72 -1.73 -9.52
N LEU A 230 4.45 -1.90 -9.96
CA LEU A 230 3.78 -3.20 -10.03
C LEU A 230 4.61 -4.28 -10.76
N PRO A 231 5.28 -4.03 -11.90
CA PRO A 231 6.15 -5.02 -12.56
C PRO A 231 7.36 -5.46 -11.73
N LYS A 232 7.76 -4.68 -10.72
CA LYS A 232 8.88 -4.99 -9.81
C LYS A 232 8.46 -5.79 -8.59
N MET A 233 7.16 -6.00 -8.39
CA MET A 233 6.62 -6.69 -7.22
C MET A 233 6.48 -8.19 -7.49
N ARG A 234 6.94 -9.04 -6.55
CA ARG A 234 6.67 -10.47 -6.53
C ARG A 234 5.89 -10.85 -5.29
N THR A 235 4.79 -11.57 -5.49
CA THR A 235 4.00 -12.19 -4.43
C THR A 235 4.34 -13.67 -4.30
N HIS A 236 3.92 -14.29 -3.21
CA HIS A 236 4.00 -15.74 -3.06
C HIS A 236 3.17 -16.44 -4.16
N GLY A 237 3.66 -17.55 -4.72
CA GLY A 237 3.01 -18.25 -5.85
C GLY A 237 1.57 -18.72 -5.55
N ASP A 238 1.31 -19.11 -4.30
CA ASP A 238 -0.04 -19.49 -3.83
C ASP A 238 -0.85 -18.33 -3.24
N SER A 239 -0.38 -17.08 -3.37
CA SER A 239 -1.10 -15.93 -2.83
C SER A 239 -2.40 -15.69 -3.62
N MET A 240 -3.51 -15.62 -2.90
CA MET A 240 -4.79 -15.17 -3.44
C MET A 240 -5.15 -13.82 -2.83
N ALA A 241 -4.93 -12.76 -3.58
CA ALA A 241 -5.36 -11.43 -3.18
C ALA A 241 -6.88 -11.31 -3.28
N GLU A 242 -7.47 -10.67 -2.29
CA GLU A 242 -8.88 -10.33 -2.30
C GLU A 242 -9.14 -9.07 -3.12
N TRP A 243 -8.23 -8.10 -3.04
CA TRP A 243 -8.34 -6.80 -3.70
C TRP A 243 -7.02 -6.37 -4.35
N LEU A 244 -7.12 -5.94 -5.61
CA LEU A 244 -6.12 -5.14 -6.30
C LEU A 244 -6.78 -3.80 -6.67
N GLU A 245 -6.33 -2.74 -6.04
CA GLU A 245 -6.81 -1.37 -6.24
C GLU A 245 -5.67 -0.54 -6.84
N LEU A 246 -5.88 0.01 -8.03
CA LEU A 246 -4.89 0.84 -8.72
C LEU A 246 -5.53 2.17 -9.09
N TYR A 247 -4.94 3.26 -8.61
CA TYR A 247 -5.37 4.62 -8.88
C TYR A 247 -4.23 5.42 -9.51
N ALA A 248 -4.47 6.05 -10.67
CA ALA A 248 -3.47 6.89 -11.31
C ALA A 248 -4.11 8.18 -11.83
N SER A 249 -3.69 9.32 -11.28
CA SER A 249 -4.19 10.65 -11.66
C SER A 249 -3.50 11.23 -12.90
N GLU A 250 -2.32 10.71 -13.28
CA GLU A 250 -1.50 11.21 -14.37
C GLU A 250 -1.14 10.05 -15.33
N ASP A 251 -0.91 10.36 -16.61
CA ASP A 251 -0.45 9.37 -17.59
C ASP A 251 0.97 8.87 -17.29
N GLU A 252 1.87 9.75 -16.82
CA GLU A 252 3.21 9.37 -16.35
C GLU A 252 3.16 8.29 -15.25
N SER A 253 2.08 8.22 -14.45
CA SER A 253 1.90 7.21 -13.40
C SER A 253 1.70 5.78 -13.92
N VAL A 254 1.41 5.61 -15.22
CA VAL A 254 1.24 4.29 -15.86
C VAL A 254 2.13 4.09 -17.08
N ALA A 255 2.82 5.13 -17.54
CA ALA A 255 3.60 5.11 -18.78
C ALA A 255 4.56 3.92 -18.87
N ARG A 256 5.27 3.60 -17.79
CA ARG A 256 6.24 2.48 -17.79
C ARG A 256 5.58 1.12 -17.96
N ILE A 257 4.37 0.93 -17.42
CA ILE A 257 3.61 -0.30 -17.62
C ILE A 257 3.12 -0.41 -19.06
N LEU A 258 2.65 0.70 -19.64
CA LEU A 258 2.14 0.69 -21.01
C LEU A 258 3.25 0.41 -22.03
N GLU A 259 4.44 0.95 -21.79
CA GLU A 259 5.67 0.68 -22.56
C GLU A 259 6.26 -0.71 -22.30
N HIS A 260 5.86 -1.38 -21.22
CA HIS A 260 6.35 -2.72 -20.91
C HIS A 260 5.80 -3.74 -21.91
N ASN A 261 6.69 -4.49 -22.56
CA ASN A 261 6.31 -5.45 -23.60
C ASN A 261 5.64 -6.72 -23.05
N GLN A 262 5.82 -7.01 -21.76
CA GLN A 262 5.31 -8.22 -21.14
C GLN A 262 4.04 -7.93 -20.33
N SER A 263 3.19 -8.94 -20.21
CA SER A 263 2.09 -8.93 -19.27
C SER A 263 2.63 -8.96 -17.83
N ILE A 264 1.88 -8.35 -16.92
CA ILE A 264 2.20 -8.26 -15.50
C ILE A 264 1.38 -9.32 -14.77
N TYR A 265 2.07 -10.34 -14.28
CA TYR A 265 1.45 -11.36 -13.44
C TYR A 265 1.10 -10.80 -12.07
N ILE A 266 -0.21 -10.72 -11.77
CA ILE A 266 -0.75 -10.23 -10.49
C ILE A 266 -1.23 -11.34 -9.56
N GLY A 267 -0.97 -12.61 -9.89
CA GLY A 267 -1.44 -13.76 -9.13
C GLY A 267 -2.95 -14.00 -9.28
N ARG A 268 -3.55 -14.64 -8.28
CA ARG A 268 -5.01 -14.85 -8.20
C ARG A 268 -5.64 -13.68 -7.46
N VAL A 269 -6.57 -12.98 -8.10
CA VAL A 269 -7.24 -11.80 -7.53
C VAL A 269 -8.76 -11.94 -7.61
N LYS A 270 -9.47 -11.76 -6.49
CA LYS A 270 -10.94 -11.82 -6.45
C LYS A 270 -11.60 -10.54 -6.98
N THR A 271 -11.08 -9.37 -6.62
CA THR A 271 -11.62 -8.06 -7.03
C THR A 271 -10.51 -7.18 -7.59
N ILE A 272 -10.76 -6.61 -8.78
CA ILE A 272 -9.88 -5.63 -9.41
C ILE A 272 -10.64 -4.31 -9.51
N TRP A 273 -10.09 -3.24 -8.95
CA TRP A 273 -10.57 -1.87 -9.08
C TRP A 273 -9.48 -1.03 -9.76
N LEU A 274 -9.79 -0.47 -10.92
CA LEU A 274 -8.90 0.45 -11.64
C LEU A 274 -9.57 1.81 -11.80
N GLU A 275 -8.89 2.87 -11.38
CA GLU A 275 -9.41 4.23 -11.43
C GLU A 275 -8.49 5.18 -12.21
N ASN A 276 -9.11 6.02 -13.03
CA ASN A 276 -8.47 6.99 -13.91
C ASN A 276 -7.47 6.34 -14.88
N TYR A 277 -6.24 6.83 -14.99
CA TYR A 277 -5.26 6.30 -15.95
C TYR A 277 -4.92 4.83 -15.71
N ALA A 278 -5.16 4.31 -14.49
CA ALA A 278 -4.99 2.89 -14.19
C ALA A 278 -5.96 1.99 -14.98
N VAL A 279 -7.06 2.51 -15.50
CA VAL A 279 -7.93 1.74 -16.41
C VAL A 279 -7.15 1.29 -17.66
N SER A 280 -6.19 2.10 -18.12
CA SER A 280 -5.44 1.82 -19.34
C SER A 280 -4.46 0.65 -19.20
N ILE A 281 -4.11 0.23 -17.98
CA ILE A 281 -3.22 -0.92 -17.76
C ILE A 281 -3.94 -2.26 -17.71
N LEU A 282 -5.28 -2.28 -17.73
CA LEU A 282 -6.06 -3.53 -17.69
C LEU A 282 -5.58 -4.59 -18.72
N PRO A 283 -5.30 -4.24 -20.00
CA PRO A 283 -4.80 -5.22 -20.97
C PRO A 283 -3.41 -5.78 -20.65
N LYS A 284 -2.65 -5.10 -19.79
CA LYS A 284 -1.32 -5.54 -19.35
C LYS A 284 -1.39 -6.48 -18.14
N LEU A 285 -2.52 -6.59 -17.46
CA LEU A 285 -2.66 -7.47 -16.31
C LEU A 285 -2.88 -8.91 -16.76
N GLU A 286 -1.95 -9.80 -16.42
CA GLU A 286 -2.10 -11.23 -16.67
C GLU A 286 -3.01 -11.83 -15.61
N ILE A 287 -4.24 -12.11 -16.01
CA ILE A 287 -5.20 -12.82 -15.18
C ILE A 287 -5.05 -14.31 -15.48
N HIS A 288 -4.60 -15.07 -14.48
CA HIS A 288 -4.43 -16.53 -14.59
C HIS A 288 -5.71 -17.21 -15.12
N GLU A 289 -5.59 -18.23 -15.95
CA GLU A 289 -6.75 -18.88 -16.62
C GLU A 289 -7.78 -19.43 -15.63
N ASP A 290 -7.31 -20.03 -14.53
CA ASP A 290 -8.16 -20.52 -13.43
C ASP A 290 -8.70 -19.41 -12.51
N ASN A 291 -8.37 -18.14 -12.73
CA ASN A 291 -8.79 -17.08 -11.84
C ASN A 291 -10.29 -16.78 -12.04
N LYS A 292 -11.05 -16.82 -10.94
CA LYS A 292 -12.48 -16.49 -10.93
C LYS A 292 -12.65 -15.11 -10.29
N ILE A 293 -12.63 -14.08 -11.11
CA ILE A 293 -12.83 -12.71 -10.68
C ILE A 293 -14.28 -12.52 -10.23
N ARG A 294 -14.48 -12.15 -8.97
CA ARG A 294 -15.79 -11.77 -8.43
C ARG A 294 -16.23 -10.43 -9.01
N ARG A 295 -15.35 -9.43 -9.04
CA ARG A 295 -15.65 -8.05 -9.47
C ARG A 295 -14.50 -7.45 -10.29
N LEU A 296 -14.83 -6.89 -11.45
CA LEU A 296 -13.99 -5.97 -12.22
C LEU A 296 -14.68 -4.60 -12.23
N MET A 297 -14.05 -3.62 -11.59
CA MET A 297 -14.58 -2.26 -11.43
C MET A 297 -13.64 -1.28 -12.11
N LEU A 298 -14.14 -0.54 -13.10
CA LEU A 298 -13.37 0.47 -13.83
C LEU A 298 -14.07 1.83 -13.71
N ARG A 299 -13.33 2.86 -13.32
CA ARG A 299 -13.82 4.23 -13.27
C ARG A 299 -12.84 5.16 -13.96
N ALA A 300 -13.33 6.03 -14.83
CA ALA A 300 -12.49 7.02 -15.48
C ALA A 300 -13.24 8.35 -15.57
N SER A 301 -12.81 9.34 -14.78
CA SER A 301 -13.51 10.63 -14.73
C SER A 301 -13.36 11.49 -15.99
N GLU A 302 -12.35 11.21 -16.83
CA GLU A 302 -12.07 11.97 -18.06
C GLU A 302 -11.77 11.05 -19.25
N GLU A 303 -12.04 11.50 -20.48
CA GLU A 303 -11.76 10.73 -21.71
C GLU A 303 -10.28 10.34 -21.82
N LYS A 304 -9.37 11.24 -21.42
CA LYS A 304 -7.91 11.03 -21.52
C LYS A 304 -7.45 9.80 -20.73
N HIS A 305 -8.13 9.43 -19.66
CA HIS A 305 -7.80 8.28 -18.80
C HIS A 305 -7.90 6.93 -19.53
N VAL A 306 -8.76 6.85 -20.56
CA VAL A 306 -8.95 5.63 -21.37
C VAL A 306 -8.33 5.75 -22.77
N SER A 307 -7.63 6.84 -23.06
CA SER A 307 -7.09 7.09 -24.41
C SER A 307 -6.13 5.99 -24.87
N ALA A 308 -5.23 5.54 -23.98
CA ALA A 308 -4.22 4.53 -24.31
C ALA A 308 -4.84 3.16 -24.60
N ILE A 309 -5.84 2.71 -23.82
CA ILE A 309 -6.54 1.45 -24.10
C ILE A 309 -7.38 1.52 -25.37
N LEU A 310 -7.98 2.67 -25.68
CA LEU A 310 -8.75 2.86 -26.92
C LEU A 310 -7.87 2.95 -28.17
N ALA A 311 -6.63 3.42 -28.02
CA ALA A 311 -5.66 3.50 -29.11
C ALA A 311 -5.08 2.14 -29.52
N GLN A 312 -5.24 1.09 -28.69
CA GLN A 312 -4.78 -0.25 -29.05
C GLN A 312 -5.62 -0.83 -30.19
N ASP A 313 -4.98 -1.38 -31.22
CA ASP A 313 -5.70 -2.02 -32.33
C ASP A 313 -6.42 -3.30 -31.89
N GLN A 314 -5.84 -4.01 -30.92
CA GLN A 314 -6.34 -5.29 -30.44
C GLN A 314 -7.31 -5.11 -29.27
N THR A 315 -8.34 -5.95 -29.27
CA THR A 315 -9.20 -6.16 -28.10
C THR A 315 -8.46 -6.99 -27.05
N PHE A 316 -8.81 -6.83 -25.78
CA PHE A 316 -8.29 -7.66 -24.69
C PHE A 316 -9.39 -8.55 -24.11
N PHE A 317 -8.99 -9.70 -23.57
CA PHE A 317 -9.92 -10.70 -23.06
C PHE A 317 -9.97 -10.67 -21.54
N VAL A 318 -11.18 -10.78 -21.00
CA VAL A 318 -11.38 -11.04 -19.58
C VAL A 318 -12.18 -12.34 -19.42
N ARG A 319 -11.65 -13.24 -18.58
CA ARG A 319 -12.18 -14.58 -18.32
C ARG A 319 -12.67 -14.67 -16.87
N GLY A 320 -13.71 -15.49 -16.66
CA GLY A 320 -14.15 -15.88 -15.31
C GLY A 320 -14.67 -14.74 -14.43
N VAL A 321 -15.24 -13.68 -15.01
CA VAL A 321 -15.75 -12.51 -14.27
C VAL A 321 -17.23 -12.66 -13.96
N LYS A 322 -17.60 -12.54 -12.69
CA LYS A 322 -19.00 -12.54 -12.27
C LYS A 322 -19.67 -11.16 -12.41
N ILE A 323 -18.97 -10.09 -12.10
CA ILE A 323 -19.52 -8.73 -12.08
C ILE A 323 -18.57 -7.78 -12.81
N ILE A 324 -19.09 -7.07 -13.80
CA ILE A 324 -18.40 -5.95 -14.45
C ILE A 324 -19.16 -4.67 -14.15
N TRP A 325 -18.43 -3.67 -13.66
CA TRP A 325 -18.95 -2.36 -13.30
C TRP A 325 -18.09 -1.29 -13.96
N LEU A 326 -18.67 -0.53 -14.90
CA LEU A 326 -17.98 0.54 -15.61
C LEU A 326 -18.63 1.89 -15.30
N GLU A 327 -17.85 2.85 -14.82
CA GLU A 327 -18.30 4.20 -14.50
C GLU A 327 -17.66 5.26 -15.39
N ASP A 328 -18.45 6.30 -15.68
CA ASP A 328 -18.03 7.51 -16.38
C ASP A 328 -17.39 7.16 -17.75
N TYR A 329 -16.23 7.73 -18.12
CA TYR A 329 -15.58 7.41 -19.39
C TYR A 329 -15.05 5.97 -19.48
N ALA A 330 -15.03 5.19 -18.39
CA ALA A 330 -14.59 3.80 -18.43
C ALA A 330 -15.53 2.92 -19.26
N VAL A 331 -16.79 3.32 -19.44
CA VAL A 331 -17.73 2.62 -20.33
C VAL A 331 -17.18 2.48 -21.74
N ARG A 332 -16.36 3.44 -22.20
CA ARG A 332 -15.79 3.41 -23.56
C ARG A 332 -14.84 2.25 -23.78
N THR A 333 -14.25 1.69 -22.72
CA THR A 333 -13.40 0.49 -22.81
C THR A 333 -14.14 -0.73 -23.34
N LEU A 334 -15.48 -0.70 -23.35
CA LEU A 334 -16.33 -1.74 -23.95
C LEU A 334 -15.98 -2.08 -25.39
N THR A 335 -15.57 -1.09 -26.19
CA THR A 335 -15.22 -1.33 -27.59
C THR A 335 -13.96 -2.18 -27.75
N LYS A 336 -13.17 -2.34 -26.67
CA LYS A 336 -11.95 -3.12 -26.62
C LYS A 336 -12.07 -4.37 -25.75
N LEU A 337 -13.08 -4.44 -24.90
CA LEU A 337 -13.32 -5.55 -23.99
C LEU A 337 -13.97 -6.73 -24.74
N ARG A 338 -13.37 -7.91 -24.64
CA ARG A 338 -14.00 -9.18 -25.01
C ARG A 338 -14.13 -10.07 -23.79
N ILE A 339 -15.29 -10.70 -23.67
CA ILE A 339 -15.59 -11.63 -22.59
C ILE A 339 -15.68 -13.03 -23.20
N HIS A 340 -15.04 -13.99 -22.54
CA HIS A 340 -15.04 -15.36 -23.03
C HIS A 340 -16.47 -15.94 -23.09
N GLU A 341 -16.78 -16.71 -24.13
CA GLU A 341 -18.11 -17.27 -24.37
C GLU A 341 -18.62 -18.18 -23.23
N ASP A 342 -17.70 -18.87 -22.56
CA ASP A 342 -18.00 -19.72 -21.41
C ASP A 342 -18.27 -18.94 -20.11
N ASN A 343 -18.06 -17.62 -20.11
CA ASN A 343 -18.31 -16.80 -18.94
C ASN A 343 -19.80 -16.47 -18.80
N ILE A 344 -20.40 -16.88 -17.68
CA ILE A 344 -21.76 -16.48 -17.29
C ILE A 344 -21.65 -15.35 -16.27
N MET A 345 -21.92 -14.12 -16.71
CA MET A 345 -21.92 -12.95 -15.83
C MET A 345 -23.18 -12.89 -14.98
N LEU A 346 -23.01 -12.59 -13.70
CA LEU A 346 -24.11 -12.31 -12.78
C LEU A 346 -24.61 -10.88 -12.94
N TYR A 347 -23.71 -9.90 -13.06
CA TYR A 347 -24.07 -8.50 -13.27
C TYR A 347 -23.15 -7.81 -14.28
N PHE A 348 -23.76 -7.00 -15.13
CA PHE A 348 -23.07 -6.13 -16.06
C PHE A 348 -23.71 -4.73 -15.97
N LEU A 349 -22.98 -3.77 -15.40
CA LEU A 349 -23.52 -2.45 -15.08
C LEU A 349 -22.70 -1.33 -15.73
N LEU A 350 -23.41 -0.36 -16.32
CA LEU A 350 -22.82 0.85 -16.91
C LEU A 350 -23.44 2.08 -16.26
N PHE A 351 -22.59 2.95 -15.70
CA PHE A 351 -23.00 4.20 -15.06
C PHE A 351 -22.27 5.37 -15.71
N ALA A 352 -22.90 5.95 -16.72
CA ALA A 352 -22.34 7.06 -17.49
C ALA A 352 -23.45 8.01 -17.98
N ASP A 353 -23.06 9.21 -18.37
CA ASP A 353 -23.93 10.19 -19.02
C ASP A 353 -23.95 10.05 -20.55
N GLY A 354 -24.76 10.86 -21.22
CA GLY A 354 -24.95 10.78 -22.67
C GLY A 354 -23.69 11.06 -23.49
N GLU A 355 -22.78 11.92 -23.02
CA GLU A 355 -21.54 12.23 -23.74
C GLU A 355 -20.60 11.03 -23.75
N GLN A 356 -20.46 10.38 -22.60
CA GLN A 356 -19.60 9.21 -22.40
C GLN A 356 -20.04 8.00 -23.26
N PHE A 357 -21.33 7.90 -23.57
CA PHE A 357 -21.89 6.87 -24.46
C PHE A 357 -21.76 7.16 -25.96
N SER A 358 -21.48 8.41 -26.36
CA SER A 358 -21.54 8.85 -27.76
C SER A 358 -20.74 7.96 -28.73
N LYS A 359 -19.51 7.56 -28.36
CA LYS A 359 -18.68 6.67 -29.19
C LYS A 359 -19.25 5.26 -29.30
N ILE A 360 -19.80 4.71 -28.22
CA ILE A 360 -20.44 3.38 -28.25
C ILE A 360 -21.67 3.41 -29.14
N LEU A 361 -22.43 4.50 -29.12
CA LEU A 361 -23.61 4.67 -29.98
C LEU A 361 -23.26 4.76 -31.47
N GLY A 362 -22.04 5.19 -31.80
CA GLY A 362 -21.49 5.19 -33.15
C GLY A 362 -21.07 3.81 -33.67
N GLU A 363 -20.91 2.83 -32.78
CA GLU A 363 -20.56 1.46 -33.18
C GLU A 363 -21.68 0.80 -33.98
N LYS A 364 -21.32 -0.22 -34.78
CA LYS A 364 -22.33 -1.03 -35.48
C LYS A 364 -23.17 -1.82 -34.47
N ASP A 365 -24.42 -2.08 -34.82
CA ASP A 365 -25.28 -2.90 -33.97
C ASP A 365 -24.69 -4.31 -33.81
N ASN A 366 -24.76 -4.87 -32.60
CA ASN A 366 -24.19 -6.17 -32.23
C ASN A 366 -22.67 -6.33 -32.51
N SER A 367 -21.90 -5.24 -32.45
CA SER A 367 -20.44 -5.27 -32.66
C SER A 367 -19.63 -5.55 -31.38
N ILE A 368 -20.21 -5.32 -30.19
CA ILE A 368 -19.52 -5.50 -28.91
C ILE A 368 -19.95 -6.82 -28.28
N GLU A 369 -19.02 -7.75 -28.09
CA GLU A 369 -19.31 -9.10 -27.59
C GLU A 369 -19.16 -9.18 -26.06
N LEU A 370 -20.28 -9.40 -25.36
CA LEU A 370 -20.29 -9.57 -23.89
C LEU A 370 -20.48 -11.02 -23.43
N GLY A 371 -20.96 -11.91 -24.30
CA GLY A 371 -21.20 -13.30 -23.96
C GLY A 371 -22.53 -13.49 -23.20
N ARG A 372 -22.52 -14.34 -22.16
CA ARG A 372 -23.74 -14.79 -21.47
C ARG A 372 -23.93 -14.05 -20.16
N ILE A 373 -25.15 -13.56 -19.92
CA ILE A 373 -25.49 -12.73 -18.75
C ILE A 373 -26.77 -13.28 -18.10
N ILE A 374 -26.81 -13.36 -16.78
CA ILE A 374 -28.03 -13.73 -16.07
C ILE A 374 -29.11 -12.67 -16.36
N SER A 375 -30.34 -13.11 -16.64
CA SER A 375 -31.43 -12.27 -17.16
C SER A 375 -31.75 -10.99 -16.37
N PHE A 376 -31.55 -10.97 -15.05
CA PHE A 376 -31.74 -9.79 -14.19
C PHE A 376 -30.46 -8.99 -13.96
N GLY A 377 -29.34 -9.46 -14.50
CA GLY A 377 -27.99 -8.95 -14.28
C GLY A 377 -27.59 -7.78 -15.18
N LEU A 378 -28.32 -7.56 -16.27
CA LEU A 378 -27.99 -6.55 -17.27
C LEU A 378 -28.62 -5.20 -16.93
N ARG A 379 -27.81 -4.24 -16.48
CA ARG A 379 -28.24 -2.89 -16.07
C ARG A 379 -27.57 -1.84 -16.94
N ILE A 380 -28.15 -1.57 -18.09
CA ILE A 380 -27.62 -0.63 -19.11
C ILE A 380 -28.74 0.14 -19.83
N PRO A 381 -28.44 1.35 -20.36
CA PRO A 381 -29.38 2.11 -21.19
C PRO A 381 -29.83 1.35 -22.44
N ARG A 382 -31.06 1.60 -22.89
CA ARG A 382 -31.70 0.88 -24.00
C ARG A 382 -30.97 1.08 -25.33
N GLU A 383 -30.44 2.27 -25.55
CA GLU A 383 -29.72 2.68 -26.75
C GLU A 383 -28.40 1.92 -26.90
N ILE A 384 -27.82 1.47 -25.78
CA ILE A 384 -26.59 0.69 -25.73
C ILE A 384 -26.88 -0.78 -25.98
N ARG A 385 -28.04 -1.32 -25.55
CA ARG A 385 -28.39 -2.74 -25.76
C ARG A 385 -28.25 -3.19 -27.21
N ARG A 386 -28.69 -2.37 -28.18
CA ARG A 386 -28.59 -2.68 -29.63
C ARG A 386 -27.15 -2.80 -30.13
N LYS A 387 -26.17 -2.25 -29.41
CA LYS A 387 -24.74 -2.29 -29.77
C LYS A 387 -24.06 -3.56 -29.27
N LEU A 388 -24.67 -4.24 -28.30
CA LEU A 388 -24.10 -5.38 -27.62
C LEU A 388 -24.64 -6.69 -28.20
N ARG A 389 -23.76 -7.67 -28.37
CA ARG A 389 -24.08 -9.07 -28.66
C ARG A 389 -23.95 -9.86 -27.36
N TYR A 390 -25.08 -10.35 -26.85
CA TYR A 390 -25.15 -11.13 -25.62
C TYR A 390 -26.32 -12.12 -25.65
N SER A 391 -26.23 -13.17 -24.84
CA SER A 391 -27.35 -14.09 -24.54
C SER A 391 -27.77 -13.92 -23.09
N LEU A 392 -29.07 -13.80 -22.84
CA LEU A 392 -29.61 -13.84 -21.47
C LEU A 392 -29.83 -15.29 -21.05
N VAL A 393 -29.42 -15.63 -19.83
CA VAL A 393 -29.58 -16.96 -19.26
C VAL A 393 -30.27 -16.95 -17.89
N ASP A 394 -30.85 -18.07 -17.49
CA ASP A 394 -31.29 -18.31 -16.12
C ASP A 394 -30.11 -18.68 -15.19
N GLU A 395 -30.39 -18.89 -13.90
CA GLU A 395 -29.38 -19.28 -12.90
C GLU A 395 -28.70 -20.62 -13.20
N ARG A 396 -29.30 -21.46 -14.05
CA ARG A 396 -28.75 -22.75 -14.50
C ARG A 396 -27.98 -22.62 -15.81
N GLY A 397 -27.88 -21.41 -16.36
CA GLY A 397 -27.21 -21.12 -17.63
C GLY A 397 -28.06 -21.41 -18.87
N LYS A 398 -29.36 -21.70 -18.75
CA LYS A 398 -30.21 -21.93 -19.92
C LYS A 398 -30.64 -20.59 -20.53
N GLU A 399 -30.58 -20.47 -21.86
CA GLU A 399 -31.01 -19.24 -22.55
C GLU A 399 -32.49 -18.92 -22.28
N VAL A 400 -32.77 -17.64 -22.06
CA VAL A 400 -34.11 -17.10 -21.82
C VAL A 400 -34.36 -15.86 -22.68
N ALA A 401 -35.62 -15.63 -23.05
CA ALA A 401 -36.00 -14.45 -23.79
C ALA A 401 -35.83 -13.18 -22.95
N GLU A 402 -35.40 -12.08 -23.59
CA GLU A 402 -35.37 -10.76 -22.96
C GLU A 402 -36.81 -10.34 -22.61
N LYS A 403 -37.09 -10.20 -21.31
CA LYS A 403 -38.34 -9.61 -20.85
C LYS A 403 -38.25 -8.10 -21.10
N LYS A 404 -39.24 -7.54 -21.79
CA LYS A 404 -39.42 -6.08 -21.87
C LYS A 404 -39.82 -5.58 -20.47
N TYR A 405 -38.83 -5.13 -19.71
CA TYR A 405 -39.10 -4.36 -18.50
C TYR A 405 -39.41 -2.92 -18.94
N GLU A 406 -40.69 -2.54 -18.86
CA GLU A 406 -41.16 -1.16 -18.97
C GLU A 406 -41.13 -0.55 -17.56
N GLU A 407 -40.04 0.13 -17.19
CA GLU A 407 -39.84 1.01 -16.01
C GLU A 407 -38.32 1.23 -15.87
N GLU A 408 -37.72 2.40 -15.65
CA GLU A 408 -38.05 3.83 -15.71
C GLU A 408 -36.68 4.53 -15.52
N GLU A 409 -36.43 5.68 -16.13
CA GLU A 409 -35.13 6.39 -16.16
C GLU A 409 -34.65 6.95 -14.79
N SER A 410 -35.20 6.50 -13.66
CA SER A 410 -34.94 7.06 -12.32
C SER A 410 -33.80 6.36 -11.53
N TRP A 411 -33.14 5.34 -12.08
CA TRP A 411 -32.16 4.52 -11.34
C TRP A 411 -30.75 5.13 -11.23
N LEU A 412 -30.38 6.02 -12.15
CA LEU A 412 -28.99 6.50 -12.30
C LEU A 412 -28.49 7.43 -11.18
N SER A 413 -29.37 8.08 -10.42
CA SER A 413 -28.99 9.06 -9.38
C SER A 413 -29.01 8.47 -7.96
N GLU A 414 -30.08 7.78 -7.55
CA GLU A 414 -30.21 7.26 -6.17
C GLU A 414 -29.35 6.02 -5.90
N GLU A 415 -29.01 5.24 -6.94
CA GLU A 415 -28.22 4.01 -6.80
C GLU A 415 -26.71 4.28 -6.95
N LYS A 416 -26.29 5.36 -7.61
CA LYS A 416 -24.86 5.77 -7.70
C LYS A 416 -24.30 6.13 -6.32
N GLU A 417 -25.07 6.85 -5.48
CA GLU A 417 -24.68 7.16 -4.10
C GLU A 417 -24.86 5.97 -3.13
N ARG A 418 -25.97 5.22 -3.24
CA ARG A 418 -26.24 4.09 -2.34
C ARG A 418 -25.39 2.86 -2.63
N SER A 419 -24.97 2.62 -3.87
CA SER A 419 -24.23 1.42 -4.27
C SER A 419 -22.72 1.56 -4.04
N CYS A 420 -22.14 2.77 -4.20
CA CYS A 420 -20.76 3.05 -3.76
C CYS A 420 -20.59 2.84 -2.24
N GLN A 421 -21.55 3.30 -1.42
CA GLN A 421 -21.50 3.06 0.03
C GLN A 421 -21.86 1.62 0.42
N ARG A 422 -22.79 0.92 -0.25
CA ARG A 422 -23.14 -0.47 0.13
C ARG A 422 -22.18 -1.53 -0.38
N MET A 423 -21.47 -1.31 -1.49
CA MET A 423 -20.55 -2.31 -2.04
C MET A 423 -19.17 -2.35 -1.37
N LEU A 424 -18.76 -1.26 -0.70
CA LEU A 424 -17.58 -1.23 0.17
C LEU A 424 -17.80 -2.05 1.47
N PHE A 425 -19.04 -2.33 1.87
CA PHE A 425 -19.41 -2.98 3.13
C PHE A 425 -20.10 -4.36 2.99
N LEU A 426 -20.19 -4.93 1.78
CA LEU A 426 -20.67 -6.31 1.60
C LEU A 426 -19.48 -7.26 1.45
N GLU A 427 -18.94 -7.67 2.60
CA GLU A 427 -17.99 -8.77 2.79
C GLU A 427 -18.49 -10.08 2.15
#